data_AF-A0A6I5C9Y6-F1
#
_entry.id   AF-A0A6I5C9Y6-F1
#
_cell.length_a   1.000
_cell.length_b   1.000
_cell.length_c   1.000
_cell.angle_alpha   90.00
_cell.angle_beta   90.00
_cell.angle_gamma   90.00
#
_symmetry.space_group_name_H-M   'P 1'
#
loop_
_entity.id
_entity.type
_entity.pdbx_description
1 polymer ?
#
loop_
_entity_poly.entity_id
_entity_poly.type
_entity_poly.pdbx_seq_one_letter_code
_entity_poly.pdbx_strand_id
1 'polypeptide(L)'
;MTEEAQRVIEAMDAVEAIPDPEKRAQAISAVLADQAARAKRWREDRRQVVLELRGQQPPVSYRKIAAMLGVSLRTVQDIEAGYTGSGKDRPRKGEGDDDAR
;
A
#
# COMPACT_ATOMS: atom_id res chain seq x y z
N MET A 1 -4.25 10.36 -10.56
CA MET A 1 -3.10 9.49 -10.88
C MET A 1 -1.98 10.39 -11.40
N THR A 2 -0.73 10.17 -10.98
CA THR A 2 0.40 10.99 -11.43
C THR A 2 1.02 10.40 -12.70
N GLU A 3 1.80 11.20 -13.43
CA GLU A 3 2.50 10.76 -14.64
C GLU A 3 3.53 9.65 -14.33
N GLU A 4 4.19 9.69 -13.18
CA GLU A 4 5.12 8.67 -12.74
C GLU A 4 4.42 7.33 -12.48
N ALA A 5 3.27 7.36 -11.80
CA ALA A 5 2.49 6.15 -11.55
C ALA A 5 1.99 5.54 -12.87
N GLN A 6 1.58 6.38 -13.82
CA GLN A 6 1.16 5.93 -15.14
C GLN A 6 2.31 5.25 -15.90
N ARG A 7 3.51 5.86 -15.92
CA ARG A 7 4.69 5.24 -16.57
C ARG A 7 5.07 3.89 -15.98
N VAL A 8 4.92 3.71 -14.66
CA VAL A 8 5.17 2.41 -14.02
C VAL A 8 4.13 1.36 -14.45
N ILE A 9 2.85 1.73 -14.49
CA ILE A 9 1.77 0.84 -14.95
C ILE A 9 2.00 0.42 -16.40
N GLU A 10 2.29 1.37 -17.29
CA GLU A 10 2.59 1.08 -18.70
C GLU A 10 3.81 0.18 -18.86
N ALA A 11 4.84 0.37 -18.04
CA ALA A 11 6.01 -0.52 -18.04
C ALA A 11 5.67 -1.94 -17.56
N MET A 12 4.75 -2.09 -16.61
CA MET A 12 4.25 -3.40 -16.20
C MET A 12 3.45 -4.07 -17.32
N ASP A 13 2.55 -3.34 -17.99
CA ASP A 13 1.80 -3.84 -19.15
C ASP A 13 2.76 -4.30 -20.27
N ALA A 14 3.85 -3.56 -20.50
CA ALA A 14 4.87 -3.94 -21.47
C ALA A 14 5.61 -5.24 -21.11
N VAL A 15 5.85 -5.49 -19.82
CA VAL A 15 6.41 -6.77 -19.34
C VAL A 15 5.45 -7.92 -19.61
N GLU A 16 4.16 -7.72 -19.38
CA GLU A 16 3.12 -8.73 -19.65
C GLU A 16 2.96 -9.05 -21.13
N ALA A 17 3.18 -8.05 -22.00
CA ALA A 17 3.09 -8.19 -23.46
C ALA A 17 4.28 -8.90 -24.11
N ILE A 18 5.35 -9.24 -23.39
CA ILE A 18 6.51 -9.98 -23.94
C ILE A 18 6.03 -11.32 -24.51
N PRO A 19 6.21 -11.62 -25.82
CA PRO A 19 5.65 -12.84 -26.41
C PRO A 19 6.30 -14.13 -25.91
N ASP A 20 7.62 -14.11 -25.74
CA ASP A 20 8.42 -15.25 -25.30
C ASP A 20 8.14 -15.54 -23.80
N PRO A 21 7.59 -16.72 -23.46
CA PRO A 21 7.18 -17.04 -22.10
C PRO A 21 8.34 -17.10 -21.11
N GLU A 22 9.53 -17.55 -21.52
CA GLU A 22 10.69 -17.62 -20.63
C GLU A 22 11.22 -16.23 -20.32
N LYS A 23 11.33 -15.38 -21.35
CA LYS A 23 11.74 -13.97 -21.17
C LYS A 23 10.72 -13.18 -20.34
N ARG A 24 9.42 -13.42 -20.55
CA ARG A 24 8.36 -12.82 -19.74
C ARG A 24 8.49 -13.22 -18.28
N ALA A 25 8.68 -14.50 -17.99
CA ALA A 25 8.88 -14.99 -16.61
C ALA A 25 10.13 -14.39 -15.95
N GLN A 26 11.25 -14.27 -16.68
CA GLN A 26 12.46 -13.61 -16.19
C GLN A 26 12.21 -12.14 -15.85
N ALA A 27 11.54 -11.40 -16.74
CA ALA A 27 11.22 -9.99 -16.53
C ALA A 27 10.28 -9.78 -15.33
N ILE A 28 9.21 -10.58 -15.22
CA ILE A 28 8.31 -10.58 -14.06
C ILE A 28 9.10 -10.84 -12.77
N SER A 29 9.98 -11.83 -12.77
CA SER A 29 10.77 -12.18 -11.58
C SER A 29 11.66 -11.03 -11.11
N ALA A 30 12.30 -10.33 -12.05
CA ALA A 30 13.11 -9.15 -11.75
C ALA A 30 12.27 -8.00 -11.17
N VAL A 31 11.09 -7.74 -11.76
CA VAL A 31 10.16 -6.71 -11.27
C VAL A 31 9.68 -7.04 -9.85
N LEU A 32 9.28 -8.29 -9.58
CA LEU A 32 8.80 -8.71 -8.26
C LEU A 32 9.90 -8.58 -7.18
N ALA A 33 11.15 -8.90 -7.52
CA ALA A 33 12.28 -8.75 -6.60
C ALA A 33 12.53 -7.26 -6.24
N ASP A 34 12.55 -6.38 -7.23
CA ASP A 34 12.71 -4.94 -7.00
C ASP A 34 11.51 -4.35 -6.24
N GLN A 35 10.28 -4.74 -6.60
CA GLN A 35 9.08 -4.34 -5.88
C GLN A 35 9.13 -4.74 -4.41
N ALA A 36 9.53 -5.97 -4.09
CA ALA A 36 9.66 -6.42 -2.70
C ALA A 36 10.64 -5.54 -1.90
N ALA A 37 11.78 -5.18 -2.50
CA ALA A 37 12.77 -4.30 -1.89
C ALA A 37 12.23 -2.88 -1.65
N ARG A 38 11.49 -2.32 -2.61
CA ARG A 38 10.95 -0.95 -2.51
C ARG A 38 9.71 -0.85 -1.64
N ALA A 39 8.87 -1.89 -1.60
CA ALA A 39 7.57 -1.86 -0.96
C ALA A 39 7.65 -1.55 0.54
N LYS A 40 8.70 -1.98 1.24
CA LYS A 40 8.92 -1.60 2.65
C LYS A 40 9.08 -0.10 2.80
N ARG A 41 9.99 0.51 2.04
CA ARG A 41 10.26 1.96 2.09
C ARG A 41 9.03 2.78 1.70
N TRP A 42 8.38 2.44 0.59
CA TRP A 42 7.20 3.19 0.13
C TRP A 42 6.00 3.10 1.07
N ARG A 43 5.83 1.97 1.78
CA ARG A 43 4.80 1.86 2.84
C ARG A 43 5.10 2.81 3.99
N GLU A 44 6.36 2.94 4.39
CA GLU A 44 6.77 3.87 5.44
C GLU A 44 6.61 5.32 4.99
N ASP A 45 7.07 5.67 3.78
CA ASP A 45 6.90 7.03 3.22
C ASP A 45 5.41 7.43 3.20
N ARG A 46 4.54 6.51 2.76
CA ARG A 46 3.08 6.72 2.75
C ARG A 46 2.51 6.87 4.16
N ARG A 47 3.04 6.13 5.14
CA ARG A 47 2.62 6.21 6.54
C ARG A 47 3.02 7.54 7.17
N GLN A 48 4.25 7.99 6.91
CA GLN A 48 4.76 9.25 7.40
C GLN A 48 3.85 10.42 6.97
N VAL A 49 3.46 10.47 5.69
CA VAL A 49 2.52 11.50 5.19
C VAL A 49 1.19 11.48 5.93
N VAL A 50 0.62 10.29 6.20
CA VAL A 50 -0.64 10.19 6.97
C VAL A 50 -0.46 10.71 8.39
N LEU A 51 0.62 10.31 9.08
CA LEU A 51 0.91 10.76 10.44
C LEU A 51 1.10 12.28 10.51
N GLU A 52 1.82 12.87 9.56
CA GLU A 52 2.02 14.31 9.48
C GLU A 52 0.70 15.06 9.32
N LEU A 53 -0.17 14.62 8.40
CA LEU A 53 -1.50 15.21 8.22
C LEU A 53 -2.38 15.07 9.47
N ARG A 54 -2.30 13.93 10.16
CA ARG A 54 -3.02 13.68 11.42
C ARG A 54 -2.46 14.48 12.60
N GLY A 55 -1.18 14.84 12.56
CA GLY A 55 -0.50 15.66 13.58
C GLY A 55 -0.71 17.16 13.44
N GLN A 56 -1.34 17.65 12.36
CA GLN A 56 -1.62 19.08 12.18
C GLN A 56 -2.62 19.64 13.23
N GLN A 57 -2.67 20.96 13.36
CA GLN A 57 -3.59 21.66 14.27
C GLN A 57 -4.49 22.64 13.47
N PRO A 58 -5.80 22.37 13.31
CA PRO A 58 -6.51 21.16 13.73
C PRO A 58 -6.12 19.93 12.88
N PRO A 59 -6.27 18.69 13.41
CA PRO A 59 -5.95 17.47 12.68
C PRO A 59 -6.75 17.32 11.39
N VAL A 60 -6.08 16.94 10.29
CA VAL A 60 -6.78 16.61 9.04
C VAL A 60 -7.60 15.33 9.25
N SER A 61 -8.89 15.36 8.92
CA SER A 61 -9.76 14.20 9.12
C SER A 61 -9.41 13.05 8.17
N TYR A 62 -9.65 11.81 8.60
CA TYR A 62 -9.44 10.61 7.78
C TYR A 62 -10.10 10.67 6.40
N ARG A 63 -11.34 11.20 6.33
CA ARG A 63 -12.07 11.38 5.05
C ARG A 63 -11.36 12.34 4.11
N LYS A 64 -10.80 13.44 4.64
CA LYS A 64 -10.05 14.41 3.85
C LYS A 64 -8.73 13.82 3.36
N ILE A 65 -7.99 13.11 4.21
CA ILE A 65 -6.76 12.41 3.81
C ILE A 65 -7.06 11.36 2.72
N ALA A 66 -8.14 10.58 2.88
CA ALA A 66 -8.57 9.58 1.91
C ALA A 66 -8.83 10.20 0.52
N ALA A 67 -9.54 11.33 0.48
CA ALA A 67 -9.79 12.08 -0.75
C ALA A 67 -8.49 12.64 -1.38
N MET A 68 -7.58 13.17 -0.55
CA MET A 68 -6.29 13.70 -1.02
C MET A 68 -5.40 12.61 -1.63
N LEU A 69 -5.37 11.42 -1.03
CA LEU A 69 -4.51 10.31 -1.45
C LEU A 69 -5.17 9.39 -2.50
N GLY A 70 -6.46 9.56 -2.77
CA GLY A 70 -7.20 8.69 -3.68
C GLY A 70 -7.37 7.25 -3.18
N VAL A 71 -7.45 7.05 -1.85
CA VAL A 71 -7.63 5.73 -1.22
C VAL A 71 -8.87 5.72 -0.33
N SER A 72 -9.31 4.53 0.10
CA SER A 72 -10.44 4.43 1.03
C SER A 72 -10.10 4.99 2.42
N LEU A 73 -11.11 5.45 3.17
CA LEU A 73 -10.94 5.83 4.57
C LEU A 73 -10.29 4.71 5.41
N ARG A 74 -10.71 3.46 5.17
CA ARG A 74 -10.17 2.31 5.87
C ARG A 74 -8.68 2.11 5.57
N THR A 75 -8.27 2.33 4.32
CA THR A 75 -6.86 2.29 3.94
C THR A 75 -6.03 3.32 4.70
N VAL A 76 -6.55 4.53 4.91
CA VAL A 76 -5.86 5.55 5.71
C VAL A 76 -5.69 5.10 7.17
N GLN A 77 -6.74 4.54 7.77
CA GLN A 77 -6.69 4.01 9.13
C GLN A 77 -5.67 2.87 9.27
N ASP A 78 -5.61 1.99 8.27
CA ASP A 78 -4.66 0.88 8.23
C ASP A 78 -3.22 1.37 8.09
N ILE A 79 -3.00 2.38 7.25
CA ILE A 79 -1.70 3.04 7.09
C ILE A 79 -1.24 3.65 8.41
N GLU A 80 -2.11 4.44 9.08
CA GLU A 80 -1.78 5.06 10.37
C GLU A 80 -1.41 4.02 11.44
N ALA A 81 -2.21 2.95 11.51
CA ALA A 81 -1.99 1.82 12.42
C ALA A 81 -0.78 0.95 12.06
N GLY A 82 -0.10 1.20 10.93
CA GLY A 82 1.03 0.40 10.46
C GLY A 82 0.64 -1.00 9.98
N TYR A 83 -0.63 -1.23 9.69
CA TYR A 83 -1.14 -2.52 9.25
C TYR A 83 -0.87 -2.73 7.75
N THR A 84 -0.21 -3.86 7.42
CA THR A 84 0.19 -4.19 6.04
C THR A 84 -0.41 -5.49 5.50
N GLY A 85 -1.29 -6.14 6.27
CA GLY A 85 -1.90 -7.43 5.92
C GLY A 85 -3.10 -7.32 4.98
N SER A 86 -3.52 -8.46 4.44
CA SER A 86 -4.82 -8.56 3.78
C SER A 86 -5.89 -8.35 4.84
N GLY A 87 -6.87 -7.46 4.64
CA GLY A 87 -7.90 -7.18 5.65
C GLY A 87 -8.72 -8.40 6.13
N LYS A 88 -8.51 -9.57 5.51
CA LYS A 88 -9.03 -10.88 5.93
C LYS A 88 -8.33 -11.42 7.18
N ASP A 89 -7.05 -11.11 7.38
CA ASP A 89 -6.22 -11.58 8.49
C ASP A 89 -6.11 -10.53 9.62
N ARG A 90 -7.02 -9.55 9.63
CA ARG A 90 -7.01 -8.51 10.65
C ARG A 90 -7.60 -9.09 11.94
N PRO A 91 -6.92 -8.96 13.10
CA PRO A 91 -7.52 -9.30 14.38
C PRO A 91 -8.83 -8.52 14.55
N ARG A 92 -9.95 -9.22 14.78
CA ARG A 92 -11.20 -8.54 15.11
C ARG A 92 -11.07 -7.97 16.52
N LYS A 93 -11.63 -6.77 16.72
CA LYS A 93 -11.70 -6.16 18.05
C LYS A 93 -12.65 -7.00 18.90
N GLY A 94 -12.10 -7.92 19.70
CA GLY A 94 -12.85 -8.79 20.60
C GLY A 94 -12.26 -10.19 20.84
N GLU A 95 -11.35 -10.69 19.99
CA GLU A 95 -10.87 -12.09 20.08
C GLU A 95 -9.64 -12.30 21.01
N GLY A 96 -9.22 -11.27 21.77
CA GLY A 96 -8.01 -11.34 22.60
C GLY A 96 -8.24 -11.42 24.11
N ASP A 97 -9.49 -11.51 24.58
CA ASP A 97 -9.82 -11.36 26.01
C ASP A 97 -10.58 -12.58 26.61
N ASP A 98 -10.82 -13.64 25.83
CA ASP A 98 -11.57 -14.84 26.27
C ASP A 98 -10.69 -16.06 26.62
N ASP A 99 -9.37 -16.01 26.40
CA ASP A 99 -8.44 -17.11 26.75
C ASP A 99 -7.77 -16.95 28.14
N ALA A 100 -8.34 -16.09 28.99
CA ALA A 100 -7.85 -15.87 30.35
C ALA A 100 -8.99 -15.93 31.40
N ARG A 101 -9.73 -17.05 31.45
CA ARG A 101 -10.52 -17.44 32.64
C ARG A 101 -10.56 -18.96 32.85
#